data_AF-A0A7S2NC06-F1
#
_entry.id   AF-A0A7S2NC06-F1
#
_cell.length_a   1.000
_cell.length_b   1.000
_cell.length_c   1.000
_cell.angle_alpha   90.00
_cell.angle_beta   90.00
_cell.angle_gamma   90.00
#
_symmetry.space_group_name_H-M   'P 1'
#
loop_
_entity.id
_entity.type
_entity.pdbx_description
1 polymer ?
#
loop_
_entity_poly.entity_id
_entity_poly.type
_entity_poly.pdbx_seq_one_letter_code
_entity_poly.pdbx_strand_id
1 'polypeptide(L)'
;DAIAKAGGLPSLCQLLDDTAPEAHAIAAEALARMARDRPAHQTPIAKKLVSLLSSHSEGTQCRAANALKDLAANNESATVRIVNAGAISPLVSVLGKGSAKANDEAVGAVSVLAKDDLNNQLAIATGLVALLGVSEDDAKEIIHEVVARFASAKDMHVAIHDAVRELRVIRAFRMGG
;
A
#
# COMPACT_ATOMS: atom_id res chain seq x y z
N ASP A 1 -9.47 -17.69 -23.42
CA ASP A 1 -8.16 -17.52 -22.76
C ASP A 1 -7.71 -18.73 -21.98
N ALA A 2 -6.66 -19.38 -22.46
CA ALA A 2 -6.19 -20.68 -21.97
C ALA A 2 -5.63 -20.62 -20.53
N ILE A 3 -5.02 -19.50 -20.11
CA ILE A 3 -4.40 -19.36 -18.78
C ILE A 3 -5.45 -19.14 -17.67
N ALA A 4 -6.51 -18.36 -17.95
CA ALA A 4 -7.62 -18.17 -17.02
C ALA A 4 -8.55 -19.40 -16.93
N LYS A 5 -8.66 -20.17 -18.02
CA LYS A 5 -9.41 -21.45 -18.04
C LYS A 5 -8.65 -22.62 -17.41
N ALA A 6 -7.32 -22.53 -17.24
CA ALA A 6 -6.48 -23.60 -16.72
C ALA A 6 -6.27 -23.58 -15.19
N GLY A 7 -7.00 -22.76 -14.42
CA GLY A 7 -6.83 -22.71 -12.96
C GLY A 7 -5.56 -21.98 -12.49
N GLY A 8 -4.91 -21.19 -13.35
CA GLY A 8 -3.68 -20.48 -13.01
C GLY A 8 -3.82 -19.43 -11.90
N LEU A 9 -5.00 -18.83 -11.73
CA LEU A 9 -5.27 -17.90 -10.62
C LEU A 9 -5.28 -18.59 -9.25
N PRO A 10 -6.03 -19.69 -9.05
CA PRO A 10 -5.90 -20.53 -7.87
C PRO A 10 -4.47 -20.98 -7.61
N SER A 11 -3.73 -21.43 -8.63
CA SER A 11 -2.35 -21.90 -8.49
C SER A 11 -1.35 -20.80 -8.14
N LEU A 12 -1.51 -19.58 -8.68
CA LEU A 12 -0.68 -18.42 -8.32
C LEU A 12 -1.02 -17.91 -6.91
N CYS A 13 -2.30 -17.94 -6.52
CA CYS A 13 -2.71 -17.64 -5.15
C CYS A 13 -2.22 -18.69 -4.14
N GLN A 14 -2.12 -19.97 -4.52
CA GLN A 14 -1.49 -21.04 -3.73
C GLN A 14 0.03 -20.91 -3.67
N LEU A 15 0.68 -20.54 -4.78
CA LEU A 15 2.13 -20.27 -4.81
C LEU A 15 2.53 -19.10 -3.90
N LEU A 16 1.60 -18.18 -3.65
CA LEU A 16 1.74 -17.09 -2.70
C LEU A 16 1.55 -17.51 -1.23
N ASP A 17 1.04 -18.73 -0.99
CA ASP A 17 0.91 -19.32 0.34
C ASP A 17 2.04 -20.35 0.61
N ASP A 18 2.84 -20.71 -0.40
CA ASP A 18 3.84 -21.77 -0.31
C ASP A 18 5.28 -21.24 -0.15
N THR A 19 6.07 -21.87 0.72
CA THR A 19 7.26 -21.33 1.42
C THR A 19 8.48 -20.89 0.58
N ALA A 20 8.42 -20.88 -0.75
CA ALA A 20 9.56 -20.49 -1.61
C ALA A 20 9.58 -18.97 -1.91
N PRO A 21 10.58 -18.19 -1.42
CA PRO A 21 10.64 -16.73 -1.58
C PRO A 21 10.77 -16.26 -3.03
N GLU A 22 11.37 -17.05 -3.92
CA GLU A 22 11.43 -16.76 -5.36
C GLU A 22 10.09 -16.99 -6.07
N ALA A 23 9.31 -18.00 -5.65
CA ALA A 23 8.02 -18.35 -6.26
C ALA A 23 6.95 -17.26 -6.00
N HIS A 24 6.99 -16.64 -4.82
CA HIS A 24 6.14 -15.49 -4.48
C HIS A 24 6.37 -14.29 -5.41
N ALA A 25 7.61 -14.11 -5.89
CA ALA A 25 7.98 -12.98 -6.72
C ALA A 25 7.29 -13.03 -8.07
N ILE A 26 7.45 -14.18 -8.73
CA ILE A 26 6.91 -14.46 -10.04
C ILE A 26 5.39 -14.53 -9.95
N ALA A 27 4.85 -15.04 -8.84
CA ALA A 27 3.41 -15.09 -8.62
C ALA A 27 2.78 -13.70 -8.44
N ALA A 28 3.37 -12.83 -7.61
CA ALA A 28 2.89 -11.46 -7.42
C ALA A 28 2.97 -10.65 -8.74
N GLU A 29 4.06 -10.80 -9.48
CA GLU A 29 4.26 -10.11 -10.77
C GLU A 29 3.32 -10.65 -11.86
N ALA A 30 3.12 -11.96 -11.93
CA ALA A 30 2.14 -12.57 -12.84
C ALA A 30 0.71 -12.10 -12.51
N LEU A 31 0.36 -11.98 -11.23
CA LEU A 31 -0.94 -11.45 -10.82
C LEU A 31 -1.10 -9.96 -11.14
N ALA A 32 -0.06 -9.15 -10.96
CA ALA A 32 -0.06 -7.75 -11.36
C ALA A 32 -0.27 -7.59 -12.88
N ARG A 33 0.40 -8.43 -13.69
CA ARG A 33 0.22 -8.46 -15.15
C ARG A 33 -1.17 -8.95 -15.55
N MET A 34 -1.71 -9.97 -14.89
CA MET A 34 -3.08 -10.45 -15.15
C MET A 34 -4.16 -9.42 -14.78
N ALA A 35 -3.96 -8.69 -13.68
CA ALA A 35 -4.86 -7.61 -13.26
C ALA A 35 -4.84 -6.43 -14.24
N ARG A 36 -3.72 -6.20 -14.94
CA ARG A 36 -3.57 -5.22 -16.01
C ARG A 36 -4.43 -5.56 -17.23
N ASP A 37 -4.43 -6.84 -17.63
CA ASP A 37 -5.12 -7.27 -18.86
C ASP A 37 -6.63 -7.49 -18.70
N ARG A 38 -7.11 -7.80 -17.48
CA ARG A 38 -8.55 -8.10 -17.27
C ARG A 38 -9.15 -7.44 -16.02
N PRO A 39 -10.06 -6.46 -16.17
CA PRO A 39 -10.69 -5.77 -15.04
C PRO A 39 -11.52 -6.69 -14.12
N ALA A 40 -12.07 -7.79 -14.66
CA ALA A 40 -12.84 -8.77 -13.87
C ALA A 40 -12.01 -9.47 -12.77
N HIS A 41 -10.69 -9.52 -12.91
CA HIS A 41 -9.80 -10.18 -11.97
C HIS A 41 -9.15 -9.20 -10.97
N GLN A 42 -9.33 -7.90 -11.16
CA GLN A 42 -8.66 -6.88 -10.34
C GLN A 42 -9.09 -6.93 -8.87
N THR A 43 -10.38 -7.13 -8.58
CA THR A 43 -10.89 -7.18 -7.20
C THR A 43 -10.33 -8.36 -6.38
N PRO A 44 -10.41 -9.62 -6.84
CA PRO A 44 -9.83 -10.74 -6.09
C PRO A 44 -8.30 -10.65 -5.98
N ILE A 45 -7.62 -10.14 -7.02
CA ILE A 45 -6.16 -9.94 -7.00
C ILE A 45 -5.79 -8.87 -5.97
N ALA A 46 -6.47 -7.73 -5.96
CA ALA A 46 -6.24 -6.66 -4.98
C ALA A 46 -6.40 -7.19 -3.55
N LYS A 47 -7.46 -7.96 -3.26
CA LYS A 47 -7.65 -8.56 -1.92
C LYS A 47 -6.51 -9.48 -1.51
N LYS A 48 -6.04 -10.35 -2.42
CA LYS A 48 -4.90 -11.24 -2.12
C LYS A 48 -3.61 -10.43 -1.92
N LEU A 49 -3.32 -9.45 -2.77
CA LEU A 49 -2.15 -8.57 -2.60
C LEU A 49 -2.19 -7.81 -1.27
N VAL A 50 -3.37 -7.30 -0.86
CA VAL A 50 -3.56 -6.66 0.44
C VAL A 50 -3.24 -7.61 1.58
N SER A 51 -3.68 -8.87 1.52
CA SER A 51 -3.34 -9.87 2.55
C SER A 51 -1.83 -10.14 2.66
N LEU A 52 -1.10 -10.04 1.55
CA LEU A 52 0.35 -10.29 1.51
C LEU A 52 1.17 -9.12 2.08
N LEU A 53 0.59 -7.93 2.21
CA LEU A 53 1.24 -6.81 2.91
C LEU A 53 1.49 -7.13 4.40
N SER A 54 0.73 -8.07 4.97
CA SER A 54 0.92 -8.56 6.34
C SER A 54 1.84 -9.78 6.43
N SER A 55 2.49 -10.19 5.34
CA SER A 55 3.45 -11.30 5.36
C SER A 55 4.68 -10.97 6.19
N HIS A 56 5.23 -11.98 6.88
CA HIS A 56 6.50 -11.90 7.62
C HIS A 56 7.73 -11.86 6.69
N SER A 57 7.55 -12.18 5.40
CA SER A 57 8.61 -12.10 4.40
C SER A 57 8.70 -10.68 3.84
N GLU A 58 9.81 -9.99 4.11
CA GLU A 58 10.07 -8.64 3.59
C GLU A 58 9.99 -8.59 2.06
N GLY A 59 10.47 -9.62 1.38
CA GLY A 59 10.40 -9.74 -0.08
C GLY A 59 8.96 -9.85 -0.58
N THR A 60 8.11 -10.61 0.12
CA THR A 60 6.70 -10.74 -0.23
C THR A 60 5.94 -9.44 0.01
N GLN A 61 6.18 -8.78 1.15
CA GLN A 61 5.58 -7.50 1.50
C GLN A 61 5.97 -6.40 0.50
N CYS A 62 7.25 -6.29 0.15
CA CYS A 62 7.76 -5.32 -0.82
C CYS A 62 7.11 -5.49 -2.20
N ARG A 63 7.01 -6.73 -2.68
CA ARG A 63 6.42 -7.04 -3.99
C ARG A 63 4.91 -6.85 -4.02
N ALA A 64 4.23 -7.16 -2.91
CA ALA A 64 2.81 -6.88 -2.77
C ALA A 64 2.52 -5.37 -2.86
N ALA A 65 3.33 -4.55 -2.19
CA ALA A 65 3.23 -3.08 -2.26
C ALA A 65 3.50 -2.56 -3.68
N ASN A 66 4.54 -3.06 -4.34
CA ASN A 66 4.88 -2.71 -5.71
C ASN A 66 3.75 -3.10 -6.71
N ALA A 67 3.20 -4.31 -6.59
CA ALA A 67 2.10 -4.77 -7.43
C ALA A 67 0.83 -3.93 -7.24
N LEU A 68 0.54 -3.49 -6.00
CA LEU A 68 -0.58 -2.58 -5.72
C LEU A 68 -0.34 -1.19 -6.30
N LYS A 69 0.88 -0.66 -6.22
CA LYS A 69 1.27 0.60 -6.86
C LYS A 69 1.04 0.55 -8.36
N ASP A 70 1.55 -0.48 -9.02
CA ASP A 70 1.40 -0.67 -10.46
C ASP A 70 -0.06 -0.84 -10.89
N LEU A 71 -0.86 -1.53 -10.07
CA LEU A 71 -2.28 -1.71 -10.32
C LEU A 71 -3.04 -0.38 -10.19
N ALA A 72 -2.75 0.40 -9.13
CA ALA A 72 -3.33 1.72 -8.91
C ALA A 72 -2.93 2.72 -10.02
N ALA A 73 -1.69 2.64 -10.52
CA ALA A 73 -1.19 3.55 -11.55
C ALA A 73 -1.83 3.32 -12.94
N ASN A 74 -2.46 2.17 -13.16
CA ASN A 74 -3.05 1.85 -14.47
C ASN A 74 -4.37 2.58 -14.75
N ASN A 75 -5.29 2.65 -13.78
CA ASN A 75 -6.54 3.43 -13.93
C ASN A 75 -7.21 3.77 -12.59
N GLU A 76 -8.05 4.81 -12.57
CA GLU A 76 -8.81 5.25 -11.38
C GLU A 76 -9.75 4.16 -10.83
N SER A 77 -10.35 3.34 -11.69
CA SER A 77 -11.23 2.24 -11.24
C SER A 77 -10.48 1.19 -10.42
N ALA A 78 -9.18 1.02 -10.65
CA ALA A 78 -8.30 0.12 -9.94
C ALA A 78 -7.94 0.69 -8.57
N THR A 79 -7.67 2.00 -8.49
CA THR A 79 -7.51 2.74 -7.24
C THR A 79 -8.70 2.52 -6.31
N VAL A 80 -9.93 2.72 -6.80
CA VAL A 80 -11.17 2.50 -6.04
C VAL A 80 -11.29 1.04 -5.59
N ARG A 81 -10.96 0.07 -6.45
CA ARG A 81 -10.99 -1.37 -6.10
C ARG A 81 -9.97 -1.73 -5.03
N ILE A 82 -8.77 -1.14 -5.07
CA ILE A 82 -7.70 -1.36 -4.09
C ILE A 82 -8.10 -0.78 -2.73
N VAL A 83 -8.66 0.43 -2.71
CA VAL A 83 -9.19 1.06 -1.49
C VAL A 83 -10.32 0.22 -0.91
N ASN A 84 -11.28 -0.21 -1.75
CA ASN A 84 -12.39 -1.09 -1.33
C ASN A 84 -11.93 -2.48 -0.89
N ALA A 85 -10.75 -2.93 -1.33
CA ALA A 85 -10.12 -4.14 -0.83
C ALA A 85 -9.46 -3.95 0.55
N GLY A 86 -9.48 -2.73 1.10
CA GLY A 86 -8.96 -2.40 2.43
C GLY A 86 -7.46 -2.14 2.44
N ALA A 87 -6.85 -1.72 1.33
CA ALA A 87 -5.39 -1.62 1.21
C ALA A 87 -4.75 -0.51 2.04
N ILE A 88 -5.47 0.58 2.37
CA ILE A 88 -4.88 1.76 3.02
C ILE A 88 -4.25 1.41 4.37
N SER A 89 -4.97 0.70 5.23
CA SER A 89 -4.47 0.38 6.59
C SER A 89 -3.25 -0.56 6.55
N PRO A 90 -3.24 -1.66 5.77
CA PRO A 90 -2.06 -2.49 5.59
C PRO A 90 -0.87 -1.73 4.98
N LEU A 91 -1.09 -0.89 3.96
CA LEU A 91 -0.01 -0.08 3.37
C LEU A 91 0.59 0.88 4.41
N VAL A 92 -0.24 1.56 5.19
CA VAL A 92 0.21 2.40 6.31
C VAL A 92 0.98 1.57 7.35
N SER A 93 0.56 0.35 7.64
CA SER A 93 1.31 -0.54 8.52
C SER A 93 2.69 -0.91 7.96
N VAL A 94 2.81 -1.13 6.64
CA VAL A 94 4.10 -1.32 5.97
C VAL A 94 4.98 -0.07 6.08
N LEU A 95 4.39 1.13 5.97
CA LEU A 95 5.11 2.37 6.20
C LEU A 95 5.67 2.47 7.63
N GLY A 96 4.98 1.90 8.62
CA GLY A 96 5.44 1.92 10.01
C GLY A 96 6.41 0.81 10.41
N LYS A 97 6.20 -0.39 9.88
CA LYS A 97 6.83 -1.63 10.38
C LYS A 97 7.57 -2.43 9.31
N GLY A 98 7.45 -2.07 8.04
CA GLY A 98 8.08 -2.77 6.92
C GLY A 98 9.55 -2.40 6.73
N SER A 99 10.24 -3.18 5.89
CA SER A 99 11.63 -2.91 5.49
C SER A 99 11.74 -1.62 4.66
N ALA A 100 12.94 -1.05 4.55
CA ALA A 100 13.15 0.18 3.78
C ALA A 100 12.63 0.08 2.33
N LYS A 101 12.90 -1.05 1.67
CA LYS A 101 12.40 -1.32 0.31
C LYS A 101 10.87 -1.44 0.25
N ALA A 102 10.26 -2.14 1.21
CA ALA A 102 8.81 -2.23 1.27
C ALA A 102 8.16 -0.87 1.58
N ASN A 103 8.87 -0.02 2.32
CA ASN A 103 8.45 1.35 2.60
C ASN A 103 8.35 2.19 1.32
N ASP A 104 9.42 2.22 0.52
CA ASP A 104 9.47 3.01 -0.72
C ASP A 104 8.34 2.61 -1.67
N GLU A 105 8.09 1.30 -1.79
CA GLU A 105 7.00 0.78 -2.60
C GLU A 105 5.62 1.09 -2.01
N ALA A 106 5.48 1.03 -0.69
CA ALA A 106 4.24 1.40 -0.01
C ALA A 106 3.96 2.90 -0.15
N VAL A 107 4.97 3.77 -0.03
CA VAL A 107 4.87 5.22 -0.29
C VAL A 107 4.40 5.44 -1.71
N GLY A 108 5.00 4.75 -2.69
CA GLY A 108 4.56 4.79 -4.07
C GLY A 108 3.08 4.41 -4.23
N ALA A 109 2.66 3.30 -3.63
CA ALA A 109 1.27 2.85 -3.68
C ALA A 109 0.31 3.89 -3.06
N VAL A 110 0.57 4.33 -1.83
CA VAL A 110 -0.32 5.31 -1.16
C VAL A 110 -0.31 6.67 -1.85
N SER A 111 0.77 7.06 -2.52
CA SER A 111 0.81 8.27 -3.35
C SER A 111 -0.19 8.19 -4.48
N VAL A 112 -0.21 7.06 -5.19
CA VAL A 112 -1.16 6.88 -6.29
C VAL A 112 -2.59 6.83 -5.75
N LEU A 113 -2.82 6.22 -4.59
CA LEU A 113 -4.15 6.18 -3.96
C LEU A 113 -4.62 7.54 -3.45
N ALA A 114 -3.71 8.38 -2.96
CA ALA A 114 -4.00 9.73 -2.48
C ALA A 114 -4.16 10.76 -3.62
N LYS A 115 -3.81 10.39 -4.85
CA LYS A 115 -3.84 11.30 -5.99
C LYS A 115 -5.26 11.73 -6.29
N ASP A 116 -5.50 13.04 -6.20
CA ASP A 116 -6.78 13.67 -6.53
C ASP A 116 -7.99 13.11 -5.73
N ASP A 117 -7.74 12.41 -4.61
CA ASP A 117 -8.77 11.83 -3.74
C ASP A 117 -8.56 12.24 -2.27
N LEU A 118 -9.33 13.25 -1.85
CA LEU A 118 -9.27 13.80 -0.49
C LEU A 118 -9.65 12.78 0.59
N ASN A 119 -10.54 11.83 0.29
CA ASN A 119 -10.95 10.80 1.26
C ASN A 119 -9.80 9.84 1.52
N ASN A 120 -9.07 9.44 0.48
CA ASN A 120 -7.89 8.60 0.61
C ASN A 120 -6.77 9.34 1.32
N GLN A 121 -6.55 10.63 0.99
CA GLN A 121 -5.59 11.50 1.70
C GLN A 121 -5.87 11.54 3.20
N LEU A 122 -7.14 11.75 3.59
CA LEU A 122 -7.57 11.78 4.98
C LEU A 122 -7.38 10.43 5.66
N ALA A 123 -7.74 9.33 5.00
CA ALA A 123 -7.59 7.98 5.56
C ALA A 123 -6.11 7.61 5.77
N ILE A 124 -5.23 7.98 4.83
CA ILE A 124 -3.78 7.79 4.95
C ILE A 124 -3.22 8.63 6.09
N ALA A 125 -3.57 9.93 6.16
CA ALA A 125 -3.14 10.83 7.23
C ALA A 125 -3.55 10.31 8.61
N THR A 126 -4.82 9.92 8.75
CA THR A 126 -5.37 9.35 9.99
C THR A 126 -4.64 8.08 10.38
N GLY A 127 -4.38 7.18 9.41
CA GLY A 127 -3.64 5.95 9.66
C GLY A 127 -2.21 6.19 10.12
N LEU A 128 -1.50 7.14 9.48
CA LEU A 128 -0.14 7.51 9.85
C LEU A 128 -0.09 8.06 11.28
N VAL A 129 -1.02 8.95 11.62
CA VAL A 129 -1.18 9.52 12.96
C VAL A 129 -1.47 8.45 14.02
N ALA A 130 -2.40 7.53 13.74
CA ALA A 130 -2.71 6.42 14.63
C ALA A 130 -1.51 5.48 14.85
N LEU A 131 -0.71 5.23 13.80
CA LEU A 131 0.48 4.38 13.89
C LEU A 131 1.55 4.93 14.83
N LEU A 132 1.53 6.23 15.09
CA LEU A 132 2.51 6.93 15.92
C LEU A 132 2.07 7.11 17.37
N GLY A 133 0.80 6.82 17.67
CA GLY A 133 0.25 6.97 19.02
C GLY A 133 0.27 8.42 19.53
N VAL A 134 0.06 9.40 18.65
CA VAL A 134 -0.06 10.80 19.08
C VAL A 134 -1.41 11.03 19.76
N SER A 135 -1.47 12.05 20.63
CA SER A 135 -2.70 12.38 21.36
C SER A 135 -3.80 12.82 20.40
N GLU A 136 -5.07 12.69 20.82
CA GLU A 136 -6.23 12.96 19.97
C GLU A 136 -6.35 14.43 19.53
N ASP A 137 -5.77 15.37 20.30
CA ASP A 137 -5.71 16.78 19.94
C ASP A 137 -4.58 17.07 18.94
N ASP A 138 -3.37 16.51 19.14
CA ASP A 138 -2.27 16.60 18.17
C ASP A 138 -2.65 15.96 16.82
N ALA A 139 -3.44 14.88 16.87
CA ALA A 139 -3.89 14.15 15.70
C ALA A 139 -4.68 15.03 14.73
N LYS A 140 -5.55 15.92 15.23
CA LYS A 140 -6.39 16.76 14.37
C LYS A 140 -5.56 17.79 13.60
N GLU A 141 -4.63 18.45 14.28
CA GLU A 141 -3.76 19.45 13.66
C GLU A 141 -2.82 18.80 12.62
N ILE A 142 -2.22 17.65 12.98
CA ILE A 142 -1.35 16.90 12.06
C ILE A 142 -2.14 16.37 10.86
N ILE A 143 -3.37 15.85 11.05
CA ILE A 143 -4.21 15.39 9.95
C ILE A 143 -4.49 16.55 8.98
N HIS A 144 -4.88 17.72 9.50
CA HIS A 144 -5.14 18.90 8.67
C HIS A 144 -3.89 19.31 7.87
N GLU A 145 -2.71 19.33 8.49
CA GLU A 145 -1.46 19.68 7.82
C GLU A 145 -1.06 18.64 6.76
N VAL A 146 -1.09 17.35 7.12
CA VAL A 146 -0.72 16.25 6.22
C VAL A 146 -1.64 16.22 5.00
N VAL A 147 -2.95 16.40 5.20
CA VAL A 147 -3.92 16.49 4.11
C VAL A 147 -3.67 17.73 3.24
N ALA A 148 -3.39 18.89 3.84
CA ALA A 148 -3.06 20.10 3.09
C ALA A 148 -1.78 19.94 2.25
N ARG A 149 -0.77 19.22 2.76
CA ARG A 149 0.46 18.87 2.02
C ARG A 149 0.16 17.90 0.87
N PHE A 150 -0.70 16.90 1.06
CA PHE A 150 -1.11 16.03 -0.04
C PHE A 150 -1.92 16.76 -1.11
N ALA A 151 -2.81 17.67 -0.74
CA ALA A 151 -3.65 18.41 -1.67
C ALA A 151 -2.85 19.44 -2.51
N SER A 152 -1.73 19.95 -1.99
CA SER A 152 -0.95 21.02 -2.62
C SER A 152 0.31 20.55 -3.36
N ALA A 153 0.78 19.32 -3.12
CA ALA A 153 2.05 18.84 -3.65
C ALA A 153 1.94 18.34 -5.10
N LYS A 154 2.71 18.96 -6.00
CA LYS A 154 2.99 18.45 -7.36
C LYS A 154 3.68 17.07 -7.33
N ASP A 155 4.42 16.79 -6.25
CA ASP A 155 5.13 15.53 -5.99
C ASP A 155 4.71 14.90 -4.65
N MET A 156 3.46 14.45 -4.59
CA MET A 156 2.86 13.79 -3.42
C MET A 156 3.66 12.60 -2.86
N HIS A 157 4.45 11.90 -3.67
CA HIS A 157 5.36 10.85 -3.20
C HIS A 157 6.40 11.38 -2.21
N VAL A 158 7.00 12.52 -2.51
CA VAL A 158 7.98 13.17 -1.64
C VAL A 158 7.29 13.64 -0.36
N ALA A 159 6.10 14.23 -0.48
CA ALA A 159 5.32 14.67 0.66
C ALA A 159 4.96 13.52 1.62
N ILE A 160 4.59 12.35 1.09
CA ILE A 160 4.31 11.16 1.91
C ILE A 160 5.59 10.65 2.56
N HIS A 161 6.67 10.51 1.81
CA HIS A 161 7.95 10.02 2.33
C HIS A 161 8.47 10.92 3.47
N ASP A 162 8.43 12.23 3.26
CA ASP A 162 8.86 13.22 4.27
C ASP A 162 7.93 13.22 5.47
N ALA A 163 6.61 13.16 5.28
CA ALA A 163 5.66 13.02 6.38
C ALA A 163 5.97 11.76 7.21
N VAL A 164 6.15 10.59 6.58
CA VAL A 164 6.51 9.35 7.29
C VAL A 164 7.83 9.51 8.06
N ARG A 165 8.82 10.20 7.49
CA ARG A 165 10.12 10.45 8.14
C ARG A 165 9.99 11.37 9.35
N GLU A 166 9.35 12.52 9.20
CA GLU A 166 9.10 13.49 10.28
C GLU A 166 8.35 12.84 11.43
N LEU A 167 7.30 12.09 11.09
CA LEU A 167 6.47 11.37 12.04
C LEU A 167 7.24 10.31 12.84
N ARG A 168 8.19 9.59 12.21
CA ARG A 168 9.09 8.67 12.92
C ARG A 168 10.00 9.39 13.93
N VAL A 169 10.47 10.59 13.61
CA VAL A 169 11.31 11.40 14.51
C VAL A 169 10.50 11.82 15.74
N ILE A 170 9.25 12.24 15.58
CA ILE A 170 8.36 12.62 16.68
C ILE A 170 8.19 11.45 17.67
N ARG A 171 7.98 10.23 17.14
CA ARG A 171 7.88 9.02 17.98
C ARG A 171 9.18 8.71 18.72
N ALA A 172 10.33 8.86 18.07
CA ALA A 172 11.63 8.64 18.70
C ALA A 172 11.87 9.62 19.87
N PHE A 173 11.44 10.88 19.72
CA PHE A 173 11.52 11.87 20.79
C PHE A 173 10.61 11.52 21.97
N ARG A 174 9.37 11.09 21.72
CA ARG A 174 8.40 10.70 22.77
C ARG A 174 8.79 9.44 23.55
N MET A 175 9.59 8.54 22.99
CA MET A 175 10.02 7.29 23.66
C MET A 175 11.32 7.46 24.48
N GLY A 176 12.00 8.60 24.37
CA GLY A 176 13.30 8.86 25.01
C GLY A 176 13.27 9.93 26.11
N GLY A 177 12.10 10.47 26.45
CA GLY A 177 11.91 11.51 27.48
C GLY A 177 11.13 11.01 28.69
#